data_AF-A0A6B0GIY9-F1
#
_entry.id   AF-A0A6B0GIY9-F1
#
_cell.length_a   1.000
_cell.length_b   1.000
_cell.length_c   1.000
_cell.angle_alpha   90.00
_cell.angle_beta   90.00
_cell.angle_gamma   90.00
#
_symmetry.space_group_name_H-M   'P 1'
#
loop_
_entity.id
_entity.type
_entity.pdbx_description
1 polymer ?
#
loop_
_entity_poly.entity_id
_entity_poly.type
_entity_poly.pdbx_seq_one_letter_code
_entity_poly.pdbx_strand_id
1 'polypeptide(L)'
;MTEDTPTREEFEGLRTEHEALKNDWHAVRKHKLFPTMEENGDAIAALLDDMQSVKAELREVRSENQRLEQKFESIAGLAEDEQSSPAKRAADVRQAMIRRAEAKEDDPDDPSAEVALYYKEVEELLADYGHGSVHRPQAFDAMRDAADADGFTMGSKLSRAGNRADAVILKLAELPAYARCNEITTAADAPTGSDTATHVTSSTQD
;
A
#
# COMPACT_ATOMS: atom_id res chain seq x y z
N MET A 1 -36.14 -45.92 56.95
CA MET A 1 -35.02 -45.05 56.57
C MET A 1 -34.34 -44.65 57.86
N THR A 2 -33.27 -45.33 58.23
CA THR A 2 -32.47 -44.96 59.41
C THR A 2 -31.53 -43.84 58.97
N GLU A 3 -31.74 -42.65 59.50
CA GLU A 3 -30.82 -41.53 59.32
C GLU A 3 -29.54 -41.85 60.09
N ASP A 4 -28.52 -42.25 59.35
CA ASP A 4 -27.18 -42.50 59.87
C ASP A 4 -26.60 -41.14 60.28
N THR A 5 -26.67 -40.84 61.57
CA THR A 5 -26.23 -39.56 62.12
C THR A 5 -24.75 -39.68 62.46
N PRO A 6 -23.87 -38.83 61.90
CA PRO A 6 -22.45 -38.96 62.11
C PRO A 6 -22.12 -38.87 63.60
N THR A 7 -21.23 -39.74 64.05
CA THR A 7 -20.77 -39.73 65.43
C THR A 7 -19.94 -38.48 65.71
N ARG A 8 -19.83 -38.09 66.99
CA ARG A 8 -19.07 -36.90 67.39
C ARG A 8 -17.60 -36.97 66.93
N GLU A 9 -17.00 -38.16 66.95
CA GLU A 9 -15.64 -38.39 66.48
C GLU A 9 -15.51 -38.16 64.96
N GLU A 10 -16.52 -38.57 64.18
CA GLU A 10 -16.57 -38.28 62.74
C GLU A 10 -16.69 -36.78 62.45
N PHE A 11 -17.47 -36.04 63.25
CA PHE A 11 -17.55 -34.58 63.13
C PHE A 11 -16.24 -33.88 63.51
N GLU A 12 -15.55 -34.33 64.56
CA GLU A 12 -14.25 -33.79 64.94
C GLU A 12 -13.19 -34.10 63.87
N GLY A 13 -13.21 -35.31 63.29
CA GLY A 13 -12.40 -35.69 62.14
C GLY A 13 -12.62 -34.78 60.93
N LEU A 14 -13.87 -34.63 60.49
CA LEU A 14 -14.25 -33.74 59.38
C LEU A 14 -13.82 -32.28 59.62
N ARG A 15 -13.90 -31.81 60.86
CA ARG A 15 -13.46 -30.45 61.20
C ARG A 15 -11.95 -30.29 61.05
N THR A 16 -11.16 -31.27 61.49
CA THR A 16 -9.71 -31.24 61.33
C THR A 16 -9.28 -31.34 59.87
N GLU A 17 -9.95 -32.19 59.08
CA GLU A 17 -9.72 -32.28 57.62
C GLU A 17 -10.09 -30.97 56.92
N HIS A 18 -11.21 -30.34 57.29
CA HIS A 18 -11.61 -29.05 56.75
C HIS A 18 -10.59 -27.94 57.08
N GLU A 19 -10.07 -27.91 58.32
CA GLU A 19 -9.02 -26.97 58.70
C GLU A 19 -7.70 -27.23 57.94
N ALA A 20 -7.32 -28.49 57.75
CA ALA A 20 -6.15 -28.87 56.94
C ALA A 20 -6.31 -28.43 55.49
N LEU A 21 -7.46 -28.72 54.86
CA LEU A 21 -7.74 -28.33 53.47
C LEU A 21 -7.75 -26.81 53.30
N LYS A 22 -8.29 -26.08 54.29
CA LYS A 22 -8.28 -24.62 54.30
C LYS A 22 -6.85 -24.08 54.37
N ASN A 23 -6.00 -24.66 55.21
CA ASN A 23 -4.60 -24.28 55.33
C ASN A 23 -3.81 -24.57 54.05
N ASP A 24 -4.02 -25.73 53.43
CA ASP A 24 -3.41 -26.10 52.16
C ASP A 24 -3.84 -25.16 51.03
N TRP A 25 -5.14 -24.81 50.97
CA TRP A 25 -5.64 -23.84 50.00
C TRP A 25 -5.02 -22.45 50.21
N HIS A 26 -4.89 -21.99 51.46
CA HIS A 26 -4.20 -20.74 51.77
C HIS A 26 -2.71 -20.80 51.38
N ALA A 27 -2.04 -21.92 51.61
CA ALA A 27 -0.65 -22.13 51.22
C ALA A 27 -0.48 -22.09 49.69
N VAL A 28 -1.35 -22.78 48.93
CA VAL A 28 -1.36 -22.75 47.46
C VAL A 28 -1.62 -21.33 46.95
N ARG A 29 -2.62 -20.64 47.51
CA ARG A 29 -2.94 -19.27 47.12
C ARG A 29 -1.78 -18.31 47.38
N LYS A 30 -1.13 -18.42 48.54
CA LYS A 30 -0.04 -17.53 48.95
C LYS A 30 1.27 -17.81 48.22
N HIS A 31 1.62 -19.08 48.02
CA HIS A 31 2.94 -19.46 47.51
C HIS A 31 2.96 -19.77 46.01
N LYS A 32 1.81 -20.04 45.39
CA LYS A 32 1.71 -20.31 43.95
C LYS A 32 0.93 -19.23 43.24
N LEU A 33 -0.32 -18.99 43.66
CA LEU A 33 -1.23 -18.15 42.89
C LEU A 33 -0.83 -16.67 42.89
N PHE A 34 -0.58 -16.08 44.06
CA PHE A 34 -0.19 -14.66 44.13
C PHE A 34 1.12 -14.34 43.43
N PRO A 35 2.22 -15.10 43.61
CA PRO A 35 3.45 -14.85 42.86
C PRO A 35 3.24 -14.93 41.35
N THR A 36 2.52 -15.95 40.85
CA THR A 36 2.24 -16.04 39.40
C THR A 36 1.37 -14.89 38.88
N MET A 37 0.45 -14.36 39.69
CA MET A 37 -0.36 -13.20 39.30
C MET A 37 0.46 -11.91 39.29
N GLU A 38 1.40 -11.76 40.23
CA GLU A 38 2.33 -10.63 40.29
C GLU A 38 3.31 -10.68 39.11
N GLU A 39 3.95 -11.82 38.86
CA GLU A 39 4.81 -12.05 37.69
C GLU A 39 4.09 -11.80 36.37
N ASN A 40 2.84 -12.28 36.23
CA ASN A 40 2.03 -12.02 35.04
C ASN A 40 1.64 -10.54 34.95
N GLY A 41 1.37 -9.87 36.07
CA GLY A 41 1.08 -8.43 36.12
C GLY A 41 2.26 -7.60 35.63
N ASP A 42 3.47 -7.93 36.11
CA ASP A 42 4.72 -7.30 35.68
C ASP A 42 5.02 -7.56 34.20
N ALA A 43 4.79 -8.78 33.72
CA ALA A 43 4.94 -9.13 32.31
C ALA A 43 3.96 -8.35 31.41
N ILE A 44 2.70 -8.18 31.84
CA ILE A 44 1.72 -7.37 31.11
C ILE A 44 2.13 -5.90 31.11
N ALA A 45 2.64 -5.36 32.23
CA ALA A 45 3.11 -3.99 32.32
C ALA A 45 4.30 -3.74 31.37
N ALA A 46 5.26 -4.66 31.33
CA ALA A 46 6.39 -4.59 30.41
C ALA A 46 5.94 -4.64 28.94
N LEU A 47 5.01 -5.54 28.59
CA LEU A 47 4.47 -5.64 27.23
C LEU A 47 3.75 -4.35 26.81
N LEU A 48 3.03 -3.71 27.73
CA LEU A 48 2.34 -2.44 27.46
C LEU A 48 3.34 -1.29 27.22
N ASP A 49 4.47 -1.28 27.93
CA ASP A 49 5.55 -0.31 27.71
C ASP A 49 6.21 -0.51 26.34
N ASP A 50 6.55 -1.76 25.98
CA ASP A 50 7.07 -2.13 24.67
C ASP A 50 6.11 -1.72 23.54
N MET A 51 4.81 -1.99 23.69
CA MET A 51 3.80 -1.57 22.72
C MET A 51 3.72 -0.05 22.56
N GLN A 52 3.95 0.72 23.63
CA GLN A 52 4.00 2.18 23.55
C GLN A 52 5.26 2.66 22.84
N SER A 53 6.42 2.04 23.11
CA SER A 53 7.68 2.31 22.41
C SER A 53 7.56 2.05 20.92
N VAL A 54 7.07 0.87 20.51
CA VAL A 54 6.87 0.52 19.09
C VAL A 54 5.90 1.48 18.41
N LYS A 55 4.84 1.93 19.10
CA LYS A 55 3.92 2.94 18.56
C LYS A 55 4.57 4.30 18.39
N ALA A 56 5.53 4.66 19.25
CA ALA A 56 6.29 5.91 19.11
C ALA A 56 7.23 5.83 17.89
N GLU A 57 8.00 4.74 17.78
CA GLU A 57 8.89 4.49 16.65
C GLU A 57 8.13 4.46 15.32
N LEU A 58 6.97 3.79 15.26
CA LEU A 58 6.15 3.75 14.04
C LEU A 58 5.67 5.14 13.61
N ARG A 59 5.33 6.02 14.56
CA ARG A 59 4.96 7.41 14.24
C ARG A 59 6.15 8.20 13.72
N GLU A 60 7.32 7.99 14.29
CA GLU A 60 8.56 8.63 13.85
C GLU A 60 8.93 8.21 12.42
N VAL A 61 8.95 6.90 12.14
CA VAL A 61 9.22 6.37 10.79
C VAL A 61 8.20 6.89 9.77
N ARG A 62 6.91 6.96 10.14
CA ARG A 62 5.89 7.54 9.25
C ARG A 62 6.14 9.03 8.97
N SER A 63 6.51 9.79 10.00
CA SER A 63 6.85 11.20 9.82
C SER A 63 8.11 11.39 8.97
N GLU A 64 9.10 10.50 9.11
CA GLU A 64 10.30 10.54 8.28
C GLU A 64 9.98 10.17 6.83
N ASN A 65 9.18 9.13 6.58
CA ASN A 65 8.71 8.79 5.24
C ASN A 65 7.96 9.96 4.60
N GLN A 66 7.02 10.59 5.30
CA GLN A 66 6.30 11.75 4.77
C GLN A 66 7.26 12.91 4.44
N ARG A 67 8.28 13.13 5.28
CA ARG A 67 9.32 14.14 5.03
C ARG A 67 10.19 13.77 3.83
N LEU A 68 10.53 12.50 3.65
CA LEU A 68 11.29 12.01 2.51
C LEU A 68 10.48 12.09 1.23
N GLU A 69 9.19 11.76 1.26
CA GLU A 69 8.24 11.96 0.16
C GLU A 69 8.20 13.43 -0.26
N GLN A 70 8.03 14.37 0.68
CA GLN A 70 8.10 15.81 0.39
C GLN A 70 9.47 16.25 -0.18
N LYS A 71 10.56 15.63 0.27
CA LYS A 71 11.89 15.88 -0.30
C LYS A 71 12.02 15.33 -1.72
N PHE A 72 11.46 14.16 -2.00
CA PHE A 72 11.42 13.61 -3.35
C PHE A 72 10.55 14.46 -4.27
N GLU A 73 9.39 14.91 -3.81
CA GLU A 73 8.53 15.85 -4.55
C GLU A 73 9.25 17.17 -4.83
N SER A 74 9.99 17.72 -3.87
CA SER A 74 10.75 18.98 -4.07
C SER A 74 12.03 18.84 -4.90
N ILE A 75 12.73 17.70 -4.83
CA ILE A 75 13.88 17.40 -5.72
C ILE A 75 13.40 17.08 -7.13
N ALA A 76 12.24 16.42 -7.25
CA ALA A 76 11.47 16.38 -8.47
C ALA A 76 10.94 17.78 -8.88
N GLY A 77 11.20 18.87 -8.15
CA GLY A 77 10.89 20.24 -8.57
C GLY A 77 12.03 20.99 -9.25
N LEU A 78 13.20 20.40 -9.50
CA LEU A 78 14.43 21.12 -9.89
C LEU A 78 14.99 20.84 -11.32
N ALA A 79 14.14 20.51 -12.29
CA ALA A 79 14.51 20.59 -13.72
C ALA A 79 13.30 20.97 -14.59
N GLU A 80 12.96 22.25 -14.65
CA GLU A 80 11.74 22.76 -15.32
C GLU A 80 11.61 22.37 -16.81
N ASP A 81 12.72 22.15 -17.52
CA ASP A 81 12.67 21.91 -18.98
C ASP A 81 12.67 20.42 -19.38
N GLU A 82 13.20 19.51 -18.56
CA GLU A 82 13.23 18.05 -18.85
C GLU A 82 12.04 17.29 -18.25
N GLN A 83 11.35 17.88 -17.28
CA GLN A 83 10.27 17.20 -16.58
C GLN A 83 8.93 17.23 -17.30
N SER A 84 8.68 18.18 -18.20
CA SER A 84 7.43 18.23 -18.98
C SER A 84 7.63 17.67 -20.39
N SER A 85 8.34 16.54 -20.52
CA SER A 85 8.33 15.82 -21.80
C SER A 85 6.96 15.13 -21.99
N PRO A 86 6.42 15.07 -23.23
CA PRO A 86 5.17 14.33 -23.50
C PRO A 86 5.21 12.89 -22.99
N ALA A 87 6.34 12.20 -23.19
CA ALA A 87 6.54 10.84 -22.75
C ALA A 87 6.46 10.66 -21.23
N LYS A 88 7.04 11.60 -20.45
CA LYS A 88 6.98 11.55 -18.99
C LYS A 88 5.56 11.81 -18.48
N ARG A 89 4.83 12.77 -19.06
CA ARG A 89 3.42 13.01 -18.72
C ARG A 89 2.56 11.77 -18.94
N ALA A 90 2.73 11.10 -20.08
CA ALA A 90 2.00 9.86 -20.36
C ALA A 90 2.38 8.74 -19.37
N ALA A 91 3.65 8.61 -19.01
CA ALA A 91 4.12 7.64 -18.02
C ALA A 91 3.53 7.90 -16.63
N ASP A 92 3.53 9.15 -16.16
CA ASP A 92 2.98 9.53 -14.86
C ASP A 92 1.46 9.28 -14.79
N VAL A 93 0.73 9.58 -15.88
CA VAL A 93 -0.71 9.24 -15.99
C VAL A 93 -0.93 7.74 -15.89
N ARG A 94 -0.18 6.92 -16.65
CA ARG A 94 -0.31 5.45 -16.60
C ARG A 94 0.00 4.91 -15.21
N GLN A 95 1.09 5.34 -14.59
CA GLN A 95 1.49 4.88 -13.26
C GLN A 95 0.45 5.24 -12.21
N ALA A 96 -0.11 6.44 -12.27
CA ALA A 96 -1.17 6.83 -11.36
C ALA A 96 -2.44 5.99 -11.51
N MET A 97 -2.83 5.65 -12.75
CA MET A 97 -3.98 4.78 -12.99
C MET A 97 -3.77 3.37 -12.47
N ILE A 98 -2.58 2.81 -12.66
CA ILE A 98 -2.23 1.48 -12.13
C ILE A 98 -2.36 1.48 -10.62
N ARG A 99 -1.75 2.45 -9.91
CA ARG A 99 -1.88 2.57 -8.45
C ARG A 99 -3.32 2.72 -7.99
N ARG A 100 -4.15 3.50 -8.71
CA ARG A 100 -5.58 3.65 -8.40
C ARG A 100 -6.36 2.36 -8.65
N ALA A 101 -5.96 1.55 -9.62
CA ALA A 101 -6.62 0.29 -9.95
C ALA A 101 -6.25 -0.79 -8.93
N GLU A 102 -4.98 -0.86 -8.51
CA GLU A 102 -4.50 -1.74 -7.44
C GLU A 102 -5.22 -1.41 -6.12
N ALA A 103 -5.34 -0.13 -5.76
CA ALA A 103 -6.07 0.28 -4.56
C ALA A 103 -7.57 -0.05 -4.61
N LYS A 104 -8.16 -0.21 -5.80
CA LYS A 104 -9.55 -0.65 -5.99
C LYS A 104 -9.70 -2.17 -5.99
N GLU A 105 -8.70 -2.92 -6.45
CA GLU A 105 -8.73 -4.38 -6.45
C GLU A 105 -8.82 -4.94 -5.01
N ASP A 106 -8.26 -4.20 -4.04
CA ASP A 106 -8.38 -4.49 -2.61
C ASP A 106 -9.77 -4.17 -2.01
N ASP A 107 -10.68 -3.52 -2.76
CA ASP A 107 -12.04 -3.21 -2.33
C ASP A 107 -13.00 -4.38 -2.65
N PRO A 108 -13.59 -5.05 -1.64
CA PRO A 108 -14.48 -6.19 -1.86
C PRO A 108 -15.78 -5.84 -2.60
N ASP A 109 -16.15 -4.57 -2.71
CA ASP A 109 -17.41 -4.12 -3.31
C ASP A 109 -17.28 -3.72 -4.81
N ASP A 110 -16.06 -3.59 -5.37
CA ASP A 110 -15.82 -3.26 -6.80
C ASP A 110 -14.67 -4.10 -7.41
N PRO A 111 -14.89 -5.38 -7.74
CA PRO A 111 -13.87 -6.27 -8.28
C PRO A 111 -13.49 -5.95 -9.74
N SER A 112 -14.06 -4.91 -10.36
CA SER A 112 -13.76 -4.58 -11.75
C SER A 112 -12.36 -4.00 -11.93
N ALA A 113 -11.78 -3.43 -10.86
CA ALA A 113 -10.50 -2.70 -10.87
C ALA A 113 -10.38 -1.74 -12.08
N GLU A 114 -11.52 -1.21 -12.54
CA GLU A 114 -11.57 -0.31 -13.68
C GLU A 114 -11.41 1.13 -13.20
N VAL A 115 -10.41 1.80 -13.78
CA VAL A 115 -10.10 3.20 -13.52
C VAL A 115 -10.32 3.99 -14.79
N ALA A 116 -11.05 5.08 -14.68
CA ALA A 116 -11.19 6.05 -15.75
C ALA A 116 -10.74 7.41 -15.23
N LEU A 117 -9.87 8.09 -15.99
CA LEU A 117 -9.47 9.46 -15.71
C LEU A 117 -9.98 10.39 -16.80
N TYR A 118 -10.72 11.42 -16.40
CA TYR A 118 -11.16 12.48 -17.29
C TYR A 118 -10.10 13.56 -17.44
N TYR A 119 -10.23 14.42 -18.45
CA TYR A 119 -9.25 15.48 -18.73
C TYR A 119 -8.92 16.34 -17.50
N LYS A 120 -9.92 16.74 -16.69
CA LYS A 120 -9.69 17.57 -15.50
C LYS A 120 -8.88 16.84 -14.44
N GLU A 121 -9.17 15.56 -14.26
CA GLU A 121 -8.45 14.74 -13.30
C GLU A 121 -7.02 14.48 -13.76
N VAL A 122 -6.79 14.36 -15.07
CA VAL A 122 -5.44 14.27 -15.64
C VAL A 122 -4.69 15.59 -15.49
N GLU A 123 -5.35 16.73 -15.71
CA GLU A 123 -4.77 18.07 -15.52
C GLU A 123 -4.36 18.30 -14.06
N GLU A 124 -5.27 18.00 -13.11
CA GLU A 124 -4.99 18.07 -11.66
C GLU A 124 -3.87 17.11 -11.28
N LEU A 125 -3.93 15.87 -11.75
CA LEU A 125 -2.91 14.87 -11.49
C LEU A 125 -1.54 15.32 -11.99
N LEU A 126 -1.44 15.75 -13.24
CA LEU A 126 -0.18 16.20 -13.82
C LEU A 126 0.37 17.41 -13.05
N ALA A 127 -0.48 18.33 -12.58
CA ALA A 127 -0.04 19.42 -11.72
C ALA A 127 0.56 18.90 -10.39
N ASP A 128 -0.05 17.90 -9.76
CA ASP A 128 0.46 17.25 -8.53
C ASP A 128 1.84 16.58 -8.78
N TYR A 129 2.06 16.02 -9.96
CA TYR A 129 3.34 15.40 -10.37
C TYR A 129 4.40 16.42 -10.85
N GLY A 130 4.18 17.72 -10.65
CA GLY A 130 5.14 18.77 -10.99
C GLY A 130 4.99 19.34 -12.40
N HIS A 131 3.96 18.93 -13.15
CA HIS A 131 3.65 19.47 -14.50
C HIS A 131 2.64 20.62 -14.44
N GLY A 132 2.81 21.55 -13.49
CA GLY A 132 1.84 22.63 -13.24
C GLY A 132 1.64 23.61 -14.41
N SER A 133 2.48 23.56 -15.45
CA SER A 133 2.35 24.35 -16.67
C SER A 133 1.53 23.67 -17.77
N VAL A 134 1.01 22.45 -17.53
CA VAL A 134 0.24 21.70 -18.52
C VAL A 134 -1.09 22.38 -18.80
N HIS A 135 -1.30 22.75 -20.06
CA HIS A 135 -2.58 23.30 -20.51
C HIS A 135 -3.43 22.22 -21.18
N ARG A 136 -4.74 22.44 -21.26
CA ARG A 136 -5.73 21.49 -21.78
C ARG A 136 -5.31 20.65 -23.02
N PRO A 137 -4.73 21.21 -24.11
CA PRO A 137 -4.23 20.40 -25.23
C PRO A 137 -3.20 19.33 -24.82
N GLN A 138 -2.23 19.68 -23.98
CA GLN A 138 -1.17 18.78 -23.51
C GLN A 138 -1.71 17.68 -22.59
N ALA A 139 -2.76 17.97 -21.82
CA ALA A 139 -3.45 16.95 -21.03
C ALA A 139 -4.14 15.93 -21.94
N PHE A 140 -4.78 16.37 -23.03
CA PHE A 140 -5.35 15.47 -24.03
C PHE A 140 -4.29 14.65 -24.76
N ASP A 141 -3.16 15.26 -25.11
CA ASP A 141 -2.05 14.55 -25.73
C ASP A 141 -1.50 13.49 -24.77
N ALA A 142 -1.31 13.83 -23.49
CA ALA A 142 -0.91 12.86 -22.47
C ALA A 142 -1.92 11.71 -22.29
N MET A 143 -3.23 11.99 -22.37
CA MET A 143 -4.25 10.93 -22.36
C MET A 143 -4.17 10.03 -23.59
N ARG A 144 -3.93 10.58 -24.78
CA ARG A 144 -3.76 9.78 -26.02
C ARG A 144 -2.50 8.93 -25.94
N ASP A 145 -1.38 9.55 -25.59
CA ASP A 145 -0.08 8.88 -25.44
C ASP A 145 -0.13 7.81 -24.33
N ALA A 146 -0.95 8.00 -23.29
CA ALA A 146 -1.20 6.97 -22.27
C ALA A 146 -2.07 5.83 -22.82
N ALA A 147 -3.10 6.14 -23.61
CA ALA A 147 -3.98 5.15 -24.25
C ALA A 147 -3.28 4.30 -25.32
N ASP A 148 -2.19 4.80 -25.91
CA ASP A 148 -1.39 4.04 -26.88
C ASP A 148 -0.59 2.91 -26.24
N ALA A 149 -0.50 2.85 -24.90
CA ALA A 149 0.15 1.76 -24.19
C ALA A 149 -0.77 0.55 -23.99
N ASP A 150 -0.18 -0.64 -23.96
CA ASP A 150 -0.90 -1.91 -23.76
C ASP A 150 -1.75 -1.89 -22.47
N GLY A 151 -3.02 -2.27 -22.60
CA GLY A 151 -3.99 -2.33 -21.49
C GLY A 151 -4.66 -0.99 -21.14
N PHE A 152 -4.29 0.10 -21.82
CA PHE A 152 -4.97 1.38 -21.73
C PHE A 152 -5.84 1.60 -22.98
N THR A 153 -6.95 2.32 -22.81
CA THR A 153 -7.83 2.66 -23.93
C THR A 153 -8.38 4.07 -23.80
N MET A 154 -8.54 4.76 -24.92
CA MET A 154 -9.30 6.00 -24.96
C MET A 154 -10.78 5.66 -25.17
N GLY A 155 -11.65 6.21 -24.33
CA GLY A 155 -13.09 6.05 -24.44
C GLY A 155 -13.84 7.28 -23.99
N SER A 156 -15.18 7.22 -24.01
CA SER A 156 -16.02 8.27 -23.44
C SER A 156 -16.89 7.68 -22.33
N LYS A 157 -16.81 8.25 -21.12
CA LYS A 157 -17.66 7.88 -19.99
C LYS A 157 -18.59 9.02 -19.59
N LEU A 158 -19.71 8.67 -18.98
CA LEU A 158 -20.57 9.64 -18.31
C LEU A 158 -19.82 10.21 -17.12
N SER A 159 -19.52 11.50 -17.16
CA SER A 159 -19.01 12.24 -16.02
C SER A 159 -20.05 12.30 -14.90
N ARG A 160 -19.62 12.66 -13.68
CA ARG A 160 -20.52 12.91 -12.54
C ARG A 160 -21.61 13.95 -12.82
N ALA A 161 -21.38 14.84 -13.79
CA ALA A 161 -22.35 15.84 -14.24
C ALA A 161 -23.34 15.33 -15.30
N GLY A 162 -23.30 14.04 -15.66
CA GLY A 162 -24.20 13.43 -16.66
C GLY A 162 -23.81 13.69 -18.11
N ASN A 163 -22.70 14.37 -18.38
CA ASN A 163 -22.20 14.60 -19.73
C ASN A 163 -21.21 13.52 -20.15
N ARG A 164 -21.26 13.07 -21.41
CA ARG A 164 -20.21 12.22 -21.99
C ARG A 164 -18.94 13.04 -22.12
N ALA A 165 -17.87 12.56 -21.48
CA ALA A 165 -16.55 13.16 -21.53
C ALA A 165 -15.53 12.10 -21.92
N ASP A 166 -14.53 12.52 -22.69
CA ASP A 166 -13.40 11.66 -23.03
C ASP A 166 -12.60 11.34 -21.77
N ALA A 167 -12.22 10.07 -21.67
CA ALA A 167 -11.52 9.51 -20.54
C ALA A 167 -10.51 8.48 -21.03
N VAL A 168 -9.38 8.42 -20.35
CA VAL A 168 -8.46 7.30 -20.50
C VAL A 168 -8.88 6.23 -19.50
N ILE A 169 -9.00 4.99 -19.95
CA ILE A 169 -9.58 3.88 -19.20
C ILE A 169 -8.53 2.78 -19.09
N LEU A 170 -8.33 2.29 -17.87
CA LEU A 170 -7.51 1.14 -17.53
C LEU A 170 -8.40 0.08 -16.89
N LYS A 171 -8.25 -1.16 -17.36
CA LYS A 171 -8.77 -2.34 -16.67
C LYS A 171 -7.60 -3.18 -16.24
N LEU A 172 -7.42 -3.34 -14.93
CA LEU A 172 -6.24 -4.02 -14.40
C LEU A 172 -6.11 -5.45 -14.96
N ALA A 173 -7.22 -6.18 -15.09
CA ALA A 173 -7.26 -7.53 -15.67
C ALA A 173 -6.76 -7.64 -17.11
N GLU A 174 -6.84 -6.57 -17.90
CA GLU A 174 -6.38 -6.51 -19.30
C GLU A 174 -4.91 -6.02 -19.40
N LEU A 175 -4.32 -5.57 -18.29
CA LEU A 175 -2.94 -5.07 -18.26
C LEU A 175 -1.94 -6.24 -18.25
N PRO A 176 -0.97 -6.29 -19.18
CA PRO A 176 0.01 -7.36 -19.21
C PRO A 176 0.91 -7.31 -17.97
N ALA A 177 1.37 -8.48 -17.50
CA ALA A 177 2.11 -8.62 -16.24
C ALA A 177 3.38 -7.75 -16.18
N TYR A 178 4.04 -7.53 -17.34
CA TYR A 178 5.23 -6.68 -17.42
C TYR A 178 4.93 -5.18 -17.19
N ALA A 179 3.70 -4.73 -17.46
CA ALA A 179 3.29 -3.34 -17.25
C ALA A 179 2.78 -3.07 -15.82
N ARG A 180 2.47 -4.12 -15.06
CA ARG A 180 2.15 -4.05 -13.63
C ARG A 180 3.39 -3.83 -12.76
N CYS A 181 4.55 -4.34 -13.19
CA CYS A 181 5.80 -4.21 -12.46
C CYS A 181 6.52 -2.91 -12.84
N ASN A 182 6.87 -2.10 -11.83
CA ASN A 182 7.79 -0.96 -11.96
C ASN A 182 9.22 -1.46 -12.27
N GLU A 183 9.45 -2.10 -13.42
CA GLU A 183 10.80 -2.15 -13.95
C GLU A 183 11.09 -0.76 -14.51
N ILE A 184 11.79 0.03 -13.70
CA ILE A 184 12.62 1.11 -14.19
C ILE A 184 13.64 0.44 -15.12
N THR A 185 13.30 0.29 -16.40
CA THR A 185 14.29 0.04 -17.44
C THR A 185 15.08 1.34 -17.57
N THR A 186 16.03 1.56 -16.66
CA THR A 186 17.17 2.43 -16.95
C THR A 186 17.71 1.94 -18.27
N ALA A 187 17.66 2.81 -19.28
CA ALA A 187 18.19 2.56 -20.61
C ALA A 187 19.66 2.12 -20.50
N ALA A 188 19.87 0.82 -20.49
CA ALA A 188 21.14 0.15 -20.61
C ALA A 188 20.94 -1.12 -21.44
N ASP A 189 20.24 -0.98 -22.57
CA ASP A 189 20.30 -1.93 -23.68
C ASP A 189 19.98 -1.18 -24.97
N ALA A 190 20.90 -0.31 -25.36
CA ALA A 190 21.09 -0.04 -26.78
C ALA A 190 21.67 -1.34 -27.38
N PRO A 191 21.01 -1.99 -28.35
CA PRO A 191 21.65 -3.07 -29.09
C PRO A 191 22.81 -2.47 -29.88
N THR A 192 24.00 -2.71 -29.35
CA THR A 192 25.27 -2.44 -30.03
C THR A 192 25.49 -3.60 -31.01
N GLY A 193 25.56 -3.29 -32.31
CA GLY A 193 25.89 -4.23 -33.38
C GLY A 193 24.90 -4.07 -34.54
N SER A 194 25.30 -3.78 -35.77
CA SER A 194 26.58 -3.95 -36.43
C SER A 194 26.62 -3.06 -37.66
N ASP A 195 27.81 -2.56 -37.96
CA ASP A 195 28.22 -2.01 -39.25
C ASP A 195 27.57 -2.72 -40.44
N THR A 196 27.01 -1.94 -41.36
CA THR A 196 27.33 -2.09 -42.78
C THR A 196 27.26 -0.73 -43.47
N ALA A 197 28.37 0.00 -43.43
CA ALA A 197 28.65 1.06 -44.38
C ALA A 197 28.78 0.45 -45.78
N THR A 198 27.73 0.52 -46.58
CA THR A 198 27.87 0.30 -48.03
C THR A 198 28.02 1.66 -48.70
N HIS A 199 29.27 1.91 -49.04
CA HIS A 199 29.79 3.04 -49.79
C HIS A 199 28.93 3.36 -51.02
N VAL A 200 28.43 4.59 -51.07
CA VAL A 200 27.95 5.23 -52.30
C VAL A 200 29.16 5.43 -53.20
N THR A 201 29.14 4.89 -54.42
CA THR A 201 29.98 5.38 -55.51
C THR A 201 29.08 5.82 -56.64
N SER A 202 29.06 7.14 -56.85
CA SER A 202 28.54 7.84 -58.00
C SER A 202 29.23 7.41 -59.30
N SER A 203 28.46 7.21 -60.37
CA SER A 203 28.83 7.29 -61.79
C SER A 203 27.63 6.80 -62.62
N THR A 204 27.13 7.40 -63.69
CA THR A 204 27.42 8.59 -64.49
C THR A 204 26.18 8.78 -65.37
N GLN A 205 25.70 10.01 -65.54
CA GLN A 205 24.77 10.41 -66.60
C GLN A 205 25.58 10.78 -67.85
N ASP A 206 25.35 10.08 -68.96
CA ASP A 206 24.98 10.62 -70.27
C ASP A 206 24.65 9.46 -71.24
#